data_AF-A0A3N4PL28-F1
#
_entry.id   AF-A0A3N4PL28-F1
#
_cell.length_a   1.000
_cell.length_b   1.000
_cell.length_c   1.000
_cell.angle_alpha   90.00
_cell.angle_beta   90.00
_cell.angle_gamma   90.00
#
_symmetry.space_group_name_H-M   'P 1'
#
loop_
_entity.id
_entity.type
_entity.pdbx_description
1 polymer ?
#
loop_
_entity_poly.entity_id
_entity_poly.type
_entity_poly.pdbx_seq_one_letter_code
_entity_poly.pdbx_strand_id
1 'polypeptide(L)'
;MDKAVKISSVFPKHLFWDVKLEQLDADRDQDLIIPRALFMTSEISFQEDIEKLERIYSSAAIINTLKNTKERISNRVCEMVADRYHIPVFHRYSHR
;
A
#
# COMPACT_ATOMS: atom_id res chain seq x y z
N MET A 1 8.56 20.16 -10.69
CA MET A 1 8.67 18.69 -10.88
C MET A 1 7.24 18.22 -10.98
N ASP A 2 6.70 18.20 -12.20
CA ASP A 2 5.27 18.41 -12.44
C ASP A 2 4.64 17.30 -13.24
N LYS A 3 4.34 16.18 -12.58
CA LYS A 3 3.19 15.35 -12.92
C LYS A 3 2.61 14.81 -11.62
N ALA A 4 1.56 15.46 -11.13
CA ALA A 4 0.71 14.88 -10.10
C ALA A 4 0.29 13.48 -10.57
N VAL A 5 0.75 12.44 -9.88
CA VAL A 5 0.44 11.06 -10.25
C VAL A 5 -1.05 10.85 -10.07
N LYS A 6 -1.76 10.52 -11.15
CA LYS A 6 -3.18 10.18 -11.07
C LYS A 6 -3.32 8.75 -10.56
N ILE A 7 -3.74 8.60 -9.30
CA ILE A 7 -3.97 7.29 -8.67
C ILE A 7 -4.93 6.43 -9.51
N SER A 8 -5.91 7.06 -10.16
CA SER A 8 -6.86 6.41 -11.08
C SER A 8 -6.25 5.76 -12.33
N SER A 9 -5.02 6.14 -12.71
CA SER A 9 -4.28 5.53 -13.82
C SER A 9 -3.40 4.35 -13.39
N VAL A 10 -3.18 4.19 -12.09
CA VAL A 10 -2.28 3.14 -11.54
C VAL A 10 -3.08 2.02 -10.90
N PHE A 11 -4.15 2.36 -10.17
CA PHE A 11 -4.92 1.39 -9.40
C PHE A 11 -6.36 1.26 -9.91
N PRO A 12 -6.93 0.04 -9.86
CA PRO A 12 -8.32 -0.17 -10.25
C PRO A 12 -9.30 0.43 -9.23
N LYS A 13 -10.44 0.93 -9.74
CA LYS A 13 -11.46 1.64 -8.95
C LYS A 13 -12.01 0.85 -7.77
N HIS A 14 -12.11 -0.47 -7.88
CA HIS A 14 -12.72 -1.31 -6.85
C HIS A 14 -11.92 -1.34 -5.53
N LEU A 15 -10.62 -1.03 -5.55
CA LEU A 15 -9.80 -0.90 -4.32
C LEU A 15 -10.21 0.32 -3.47
N PHE A 16 -10.92 1.26 -4.09
CA PHE A 16 -11.30 2.55 -3.52
C PHE A 16 -12.82 2.77 -3.60
N TRP A 17 -13.60 1.70 -3.45
CA TRP A 17 -15.05 1.67 -3.71
C TRP A 17 -15.89 2.70 -2.93
N ASP A 18 -15.39 3.17 -1.80
CA ASP A 18 -16.01 4.14 -0.88
C ASP A 18 -15.47 5.58 -1.03
N VAL A 19 -14.49 5.80 -1.92
CA VAL A 19 -13.87 7.13 -2.12
C VAL A 19 -13.78 7.51 -3.60
N LYS A 20 -13.76 8.82 -3.88
CA LYS A 20 -13.60 9.32 -5.25
C LYS A 20 -12.13 9.24 -5.65
N LEU A 21 -11.76 8.20 -6.40
CA LEU A 21 -10.38 7.95 -6.84
C LEU A 21 -9.73 9.13 -7.58
N GLU A 22 -10.52 9.94 -8.28
CA GLU A 22 -10.05 11.14 -9.00
C GLU A 22 -9.66 12.30 -8.08
N GLN A 23 -10.09 12.25 -6.81
CA GLN A 23 -9.81 13.27 -5.79
C GLN A 23 -8.67 12.85 -4.85
N LEU A 24 -8.15 11.64 -5.00
CA LEU A 24 -7.02 11.17 -4.20
C LEU A 24 -5.74 11.84 -4.66
N ASP A 25 -5.06 12.43 -3.70
CA ASP A 25 -3.73 12.99 -3.85
C ASP A 25 -2.68 11.97 -3.38
N ALA A 26 -1.66 11.73 -4.20
CA ALA A 26 -0.67 10.71 -3.93
C ALA A 26 0.06 10.95 -2.60
N ASP A 27 0.41 12.20 -2.30
CA ASP A 27 1.24 12.52 -1.13
C ASP A 27 0.39 12.63 0.15
N ARG A 28 -0.74 13.35 0.07
CA ARG A 28 -1.63 13.57 1.21
C ARG A 28 -2.36 12.31 1.64
N ASP A 29 -2.78 11.48 0.69
CA ASP A 29 -3.69 10.36 0.95
C ASP A 29 -2.96 9.00 0.99
N GLN A 30 -1.62 9.00 1.16
CA GLN A 30 -0.78 7.79 1.19
C GLN A 30 -1.22 6.77 2.26
N ASP A 31 -1.68 7.24 3.42
CA ASP A 31 -2.15 6.42 4.54
C ASP A 31 -3.41 5.60 4.22
N LEU A 32 -4.12 6.00 3.16
CA LEU A 32 -5.25 5.27 2.59
C LEU A 32 -4.82 4.42 1.40
N ILE A 33 -4.02 5.00 0.49
CA ILE A 33 -3.65 4.39 -0.79
C ILE A 33 -2.79 3.13 -0.59
N ILE A 34 -1.72 3.23 0.19
CA ILE A 34 -0.76 2.14 0.42
C ILE A 34 -1.44 0.89 0.99
N PRO A 35 -2.17 0.95 2.13
CA PRO A 35 -2.80 -0.25 2.68
C PRO A 35 -3.89 -0.82 1.76
N ARG A 36 -4.66 0.02 1.05
CA ARG A 36 -5.71 -0.46 0.14
C ARG A 36 -5.17 -1.16 -1.11
N ALA A 37 -4.08 -0.65 -1.66
CA ALA A 37 -3.39 -1.29 -2.77
C ALA A 37 -2.93 -2.72 -2.41
N LEU A 38 -2.55 -2.95 -1.15
CA LEU A 38 -2.10 -4.26 -0.67
C LEU A 38 -3.20 -5.07 0.02
N PHE A 39 -4.37 -4.49 0.31
CA PHE A 39 -5.44 -5.15 1.05
C PHE A 39 -5.96 -6.41 0.36
N MET A 40 -6.10 -6.35 -0.98
CA MET A 40 -6.59 -7.47 -1.79
C MET A 40 -5.47 -8.30 -2.42
N THR A 41 -4.23 -8.08 -2.01
CA THR A 41 -3.09 -8.79 -2.60
C THR A 41 -3.03 -10.25 -2.13
N SER A 42 -2.38 -11.08 -2.93
CA SER A 42 -2.10 -12.49 -2.65
C SER A 42 -0.63 -12.78 -2.90
N GLU A 43 -0.11 -13.93 -2.48
CA GLU A 43 1.30 -14.29 -2.75
C GLU A 43 1.65 -14.27 -4.25
N ILE A 44 0.66 -14.52 -5.11
CA ILE A 44 0.84 -14.53 -6.57
C ILE A 44 0.83 -13.10 -7.13
N SER A 45 -0.06 -12.23 -6.63
CA SER A 45 -0.21 -10.86 -7.15
C SER A 45 0.66 -9.81 -6.44
N PHE A 46 1.23 -10.17 -5.28
CA PHE A 46 1.98 -9.26 -4.43
C PHE A 46 3.08 -8.51 -5.15
N GLN A 47 3.85 -9.21 -5.99
CA GLN A 47 4.96 -8.61 -6.73
C GLN A 47 4.46 -7.49 -7.66
N GLU A 48 3.37 -7.71 -8.39
CA GLU A 48 2.83 -6.69 -9.30
C GLU A 48 2.17 -5.53 -8.54
N ASP A 49 1.53 -5.83 -7.41
CA ASP A 49 0.84 -4.83 -6.60
C ASP A 49 1.81 -3.91 -5.85
N ILE A 50 2.90 -4.46 -5.29
CA ILE A 50 3.93 -3.67 -4.62
C ILE A 50 4.72 -2.81 -5.62
N GLU A 51 4.99 -3.31 -6.83
CA GLU A 51 5.65 -2.54 -7.87
C GLU A 51 4.84 -1.31 -8.32
N LYS A 52 3.51 -1.38 -8.31
CA LYS A 52 2.65 -0.21 -8.58
C LYS A 52 2.82 0.86 -7.51
N LEU A 53 2.97 0.47 -6.25
CA LEU A 53 3.25 1.39 -5.14
C LEU A 53 4.66 1.97 -5.22
N GLU A 54 5.66 1.16 -5.56
CA GLU A 54 7.07 1.58 -5.69
C GLU A 54 7.28 2.63 -6.80
N ARG A 55 6.37 2.72 -7.78
CA ARG A 55 6.37 3.79 -8.80
C ARG A 55 5.99 5.17 -8.24
N ILE A 56 5.37 5.20 -7.05
CA ILE A 56 4.78 6.40 -6.45
C ILE A 56 5.48 6.73 -5.12
N TYR A 57 5.76 5.71 -4.33
CA TYR A 57 6.25 5.83 -2.96
C TYR A 57 7.61 5.16 -2.80
N SER A 58 8.45 5.75 -1.94
CA SER A 58 9.66 5.07 -1.49
C SER A 58 9.32 3.88 -0.59
N SER A 59 10.20 2.88 -0.53
CA SER A 59 10.07 1.74 0.40
C SER A 59 9.91 2.23 1.85
N ALA A 60 10.63 3.28 2.25
CA ALA A 60 10.52 3.87 3.57
C ALA A 60 9.11 4.41 3.86
N ALA A 61 8.47 5.09 2.89
CA ALA A 61 7.09 5.57 3.02
C ALA A 61 6.12 4.40 3.14
N ILE A 62 6.25 3.37 2.28
CA ILE A 62 5.42 2.16 2.33
C ILE A 62 5.52 1.47 3.69
N ILE A 63 6.75 1.22 4.16
CA ILE A 63 7.00 0.57 5.45
C ILE A 63 6.42 1.41 6.59
N ASN A 64 6.68 2.72 6.60
CA ASN A 64 6.21 3.61 7.66
C ASN A 64 4.68 3.67 7.71
N THR A 65 4.01 3.82 6.56
CA THR A 65 2.56 3.80 6.48
C THR A 65 2.01 2.46 6.94
N LEU A 66 2.53 1.32 6.47
CA LEU A 66 2.03 0.01 6.89
C LEU A 66 2.24 -0.22 8.40
N LYS A 67 3.34 0.24 8.98
CA LYS A 67 3.59 0.15 10.43
C LYS A 67 2.67 1.02 11.27
N ASN A 68 2.08 2.07 10.72
CA ASN A 68 1.27 3.04 11.47
C ASN A 68 -0.21 3.10 11.04
N THR A 69 -0.58 2.45 9.94
CA THR A 69 -1.91 2.56 9.34
C THR A 69 -3.02 2.04 10.25
N LYS A 70 -4.16 2.73 10.24
CA LYS A 70 -5.39 2.27 10.90
C LYS A 70 -6.24 1.38 10.00
N GLU A 71 -5.93 1.32 8.72
CA GLU A 71 -6.59 0.42 7.77
C GLU A 71 -6.29 -1.04 8.13
N ARG A 72 -7.22 -1.93 7.81
CA ARG A 72 -7.02 -3.37 8.02
C ARG A 72 -5.99 -3.87 7.03
N ILE A 73 -4.93 -4.51 7.51
CA ILE A 73 -3.99 -5.24 6.68
C ILE A 73 -3.53 -6.51 7.37
N SER A 74 -3.43 -7.61 6.64
CA SER A 74 -3.04 -8.89 7.23
C SER A 74 -1.56 -8.88 7.63
N ASN A 75 -1.20 -9.61 8.69
CA ASN A 75 0.22 -9.79 9.04
C ASN A 75 1.00 -10.46 7.91
N ARG A 76 0.34 -11.32 7.13
CA ARG A 76 0.96 -11.95 5.94
C ARG A 76 1.44 -10.92 4.94
N VAL A 77 0.68 -9.86 4.69
CA VAL A 77 1.14 -8.75 3.83
C VAL A 77 2.34 -8.05 4.45
N CYS A 78 2.34 -7.81 5.76
CA CYS A 78 3.48 -7.20 6.43
C CYS A 78 4.74 -8.07 6.36
N GLU A 79 4.61 -9.40 6.46
CA GLU A 79 5.70 -10.36 6.25
C GLU A 79 6.23 -10.29 4.81
N MET A 80 5.35 -10.31 3.79
CA MET A 80 5.76 -10.20 2.38
C MET A 80 6.49 -8.88 2.09
N VAL A 81 6.03 -7.77 2.68
CA VAL A 81 6.72 -6.48 2.58
C VAL A 81 8.06 -6.49 3.29
N ALA A 82 8.15 -7.14 4.45
CA ALA A 82 9.40 -7.26 5.18
C ALA A 82 10.44 -8.07 4.39
N ASP A 83 10.01 -9.16 3.75
CA ASP A 83 10.84 -9.96 2.86
C ASP A 83 11.28 -9.17 1.62
N ARG A 84 10.35 -8.50 0.93
CA ARG A 84 10.60 -7.64 -0.24
C ARG A 84 11.68 -6.58 0.00
N TYR A 85 11.69 -5.99 1.20
CA TYR A 85 12.64 -4.93 1.57
C TYR A 85 13.79 -5.39 2.46
N HIS A 86 13.92 -6.70 2.70
CA HIS A 86 14.96 -7.29 3.55
C HIS A 86 15.06 -6.63 4.94
N ILE A 87 13.91 -6.37 5.57
CA ILE A 87 13.82 -5.78 6.91
C ILE A 87 13.28 -6.79 7.93
N PRO A 88 13.45 -6.54 9.24
CA PRO A 88 12.81 -7.36 10.26
C PRO A 88 11.29 -7.40 10.08
N VAL A 89 10.72 -8.60 10.19
CA VAL A 89 9.28 -8.83 10.15
C VAL A 89 8.58 -7.97 11.19
N PHE A 90 7.46 -7.38 10.79
CA PHE A 90 6.61 -6.58 11.66
C PHE A 90 5.16 -7.01 11.47
N HIS A 91 4.39 -7.00 12.55
CA HIS A 91 2.99 -7.39 12.55
C HIS A 91 2.11 -6.21 12.98
N ARG A 92 0.86 -6.20 12.52
CA ARG A 92 -0.15 -5.23 12.95
C ARG A 92 -1.04 -5.76 14.05
N TYR A 93 -1.30 -7.06 14.03
CA TYR A 93 -2.09 -7.73 15.04
C TYR A 93 -1.23 -8.75 15.78
N SER A 94 -1.17 -8.68 17.11
CA SER A 94 -0.67 -9.80 17.90
C SER A 94 -1.78 -10.84 17.98
N HIS A 95 -1.46 -12.10 17.70
CA HIS A 95 -2.33 -13.18 18.18
C HIS A 95 -2.32 -13.09 19.71
N ARG A 96 -3.51 -13.03 20.31
CA ARG A 96 -3.70 -13.10 21.75
C ARG A 96 -4.01 -14.53 22.15
#